data_AF-A0A946AVC5-F1
#
_entry.id   AF-A0A946AVC5-F1
#
_cell.length_a   1.000
_cell.length_b   1.000
_cell.length_c   1.000
_cell.angle_alpha   90.00
_cell.angle_beta   90.00
_cell.angle_gamma   90.00
#
_symmetry.space_group_name_H-M   'P 1'
#
loop_
_entity.id
_entity.type
_entity.pdbx_description
1 polymer ?
#
loop_
_entity_poly.entity_id
_entity_poly.type
_entity_poly.pdbx_seq_one_letter_code
_entity_poly.pdbx_strand_id
1 'polypeptide(L)' 'RSPRDGKFLEMLGTYDPLKTENNIKIDAEKVTSWVKKGAKPSDTVASLLKKAGVE' A
#
# COMPACT_ATOMS: atom_id res chain seq x y z
N ARG A 1 -9.34 -8.86 -14.82
CA ARG A 1 -9.06 -7.43 -14.60
C ARG A 1 -10.18 -6.89 -13.73
N SER A 2 -9.87 -6.48 -12.50
CA SER A 2 -10.84 -5.77 -11.66
C SER A 2 -10.84 -4.28 -12.04
N PRO A 3 -11.99 -3.59 -11.97
CA PRO A 3 -12.03 -2.14 -12.17
C PRO A 3 -11.22 -1.43 -11.07
N ARG A 4 -10.64 -0.26 -11.39
CA ARG A 4 -9.77 0.49 -10.45
C ARG A 4 -10.51 0.85 -9.16
N ASP A 5 -11.77 1.28 -9.28
CA ASP A 5 -12.67 1.65 -8.18
C ASP A 5 -13.66 0.51 -7.88
N GLY A 6 -13.27 -0.72 -8.21
CA GLY A 6 -14.09 -1.91 -8.03
C GLY A 6 -14.03 -2.47 -6.62
N LYS A 7 -14.61 -3.67 -6.46
CA LYS A 7 -14.48 -4.45 -5.22
C LYS A 7 -13.01 -4.78 -4.97
N PHE A 8 -12.45 -4.22 -3.91
CA PHE A 8 -11.14 -4.58 -3.38
C PHE A 8 -11.27 -5.66 -2.31
N LEU A 9 -10.19 -6.41 -2.06
CA LEU A 9 -10.14 -7.44 -1.03
C LEU A 9 -10.02 -6.83 0.37
N GLU A 10 -9.05 -5.92 0.53
CA GLU A 10 -8.74 -5.28 1.80
C GLU A 10 -8.06 -3.92 1.56
N MET A 11 -8.33 -2.95 2.45
CA MET A 11 -7.64 -1.66 2.47
C MET A 11 -6.40 -1.77 3.39
N LEU A 12 -5.20 -1.65 2.82
CA LEU A 12 -3.92 -1.76 3.52
C LEU A 12 -3.38 -0.43 4.05
N GLY A 13 -4.03 0.67 3.68
CA GLY A 13 -3.61 2.00 4.05
C GLY A 13 -4.20 3.11 3.17
N THR A 14 -3.74 4.33 3.43
CA THR A 14 -4.08 5.54 2.67
C THR A 14 -2.82 6.34 2.39
N TYR A 15 -2.75 6.88 1.18
CA TYR A 15 -1.71 7.81 0.74
C TYR A 15 -2.38 9.11 0.30
N ASP A 16 -1.95 10.24 0.88
CA ASP A 16 -2.54 11.56 0.61
C ASP A 16 -1.45 12.53 0.13
N PRO A 17 -1.17 12.60 -1.19
CA PRO A 17 -0.02 13.32 -1.75
C PRO A 17 0.01 14.82 -1.42
N LEU A 18 -1.11 15.40 -0.99
CA LEU A 18 -1.23 16.82 -0.65
C LEU A 18 -0.75 17.15 0.78
N LYS A 19 -0.63 16.17 1.67
CA LYS A 19 -0.15 16.39 3.04
C LYS A 19 1.37 16.32 3.11
N THR A 20 2.00 17.36 3.65
CA THR A 20 3.45 17.43 3.87
C THR A 20 3.93 16.56 5.04
N GLU A 21 3.06 16.27 6.01
CA GLU A 21 3.36 15.46 7.19
C GLU A 21 2.36 14.29 7.33
N ASN A 22 2.85 13.09 7.72
CA ASN A 22 2.04 11.87 7.86
C ASN A 22 1.21 11.50 6.62
N ASN A 23 1.80 11.69 5.44
CA ASN A 23 1.20 11.44 4.13
C ASN A 23 0.82 9.95 3.91
N ILE A 24 1.49 9.05 4.62
CA ILE A 24 1.35 7.60 4.46
C ILE A 24 0.86 6.99 5.77
N LYS A 25 -0.33 6.39 5.73
CA LYS A 25 -0.82 5.51 6.80
C LYS A 25 -0.92 4.11 6.23
N ILE A 26 0.00 3.23 6.59
CA ILE A 26 0.05 1.84 6.08
C ILE A 26 0.17 0.89 7.27
N ASP A 27 -0.62 -0.19 7.25
CA ASP A 27 -0.49 -1.29 8.19
C ASP A 27 0.60 -2.26 7.72
N ALA A 28 1.81 -2.12 8.26
CA ALA A 28 2.97 -2.94 7.88
C ALA A 28 2.75 -4.45 8.00
N GLU A 29 2.02 -4.89 9.02
CA GLU A 29 1.72 -6.32 9.27
C GLU A 29 0.82 -6.92 8.18
N LYS A 30 -0.16 -6.14 7.70
CA LYS A 30 -1.05 -6.58 6.64
C LYS A 30 -0.33 -6.60 5.30
N VAL A 31 0.47 -5.57 5.01
CA VAL A 31 1.27 -5.52 3.79
C VAL A 31 2.21 -6.72 3.71
N THR A 32 2.99 -6.98 4.76
CA THR A 32 3.94 -8.13 4.77
C THR A 32 3.21 -9.46 4.58
N SER A 33 2.02 -9.61 5.16
CA SER A 33 1.17 -10.78 4.96
C SER A 33 0.72 -10.95 3.50
N TRP A 34 0.32 -9.87 2.83
CA TRP A 34 -0.10 -9.90 1.43
C TRP A 34 1.07 -10.07 0.46
N VAL A 35 2.23 -9.47 0.75
CA VAL A 35 3.47 -9.67 -0.02
C VAL A 35 3.89 -11.14 0.07
N LYS A 36 3.85 -11.76 1.26
CA LYS A 36 4.11 -13.20 1.43
C LYS A 36 3.11 -14.09 0.68
N LYS A 37 1.85 -13.65 0.56
CA LYS A 37 0.83 -14.33 -0.26
C LYS A 37 1.03 -14.15 -1.77
N GLY A 38 2.02 -13.38 -2.21
CA GLY A 38 2.35 -13.16 -3.63
C GLY A 38 1.76 -11.89 -4.23
N ALA A 39 1.33 -10.93 -3.42
CA ALA A 39 0.92 -9.62 -3.93
C ALA A 39 2.10 -8.90 -4.59
N LYS A 40 1.91 -8.47 -5.85
CA LYS A 40 2.90 -7.66 -6.58
C LYS A 40 2.54 -6.18 -6.44
N PRO A 41 3.32 -5.38 -5.69
CA PRO A 41 3.10 -3.94 -5.60
C PRO A 41 3.44 -3.25 -6.93
N SER A 42 2.70 -2.20 -7.27
CA SER A 42 3.04 -1.29 -8.36
C SER A 42 4.22 -0.40 -7.97
N ASP A 43 4.89 0.21 -8.95
CA ASP A 43 6.12 1.01 -8.76
C ASP A 43 5.97 2.13 -7.71
N THR A 44 4.86 2.87 -7.75
CA THR A 44 4.51 3.89 -6.75
C THR A 44 4.27 3.28 -5.38
N VAL A 45 3.57 2.14 -5.29
CA VAL A 45 3.30 1.45 -4.02
C VAL A 45 4.59 0.92 -3.41
N ALA A 46 5.50 0.35 -4.21
CA ALA A 46 6.82 -0.08 -3.75
C ALA A 46 7.63 1.10 -3.17
N SER A 47 7.59 2.26 -3.83
CA SER A 47 8.22 3.48 -3.32
C SER A 47 7.59 3.96 -2.00
N LEU A 48 6.28 3.82 -1.83
CA LEU A 48 5.57 4.17 -0.59
C LEU A 48 5.90 3.19 0.54
N LEU A 49 6.02 1.89 0.24
CA LEU A 49 6.41 0.87 1.22
C LEU A 49 7.84 1.06 1.71
N LYS A 50 8.77 1.41 0.82
CA LYS A 50 10.14 1.81 1.18
C LYS A 50 10.15 3.04 2.11
N LYS A 51 9.35 4.07 1.80
CA LYS A 51 9.20 5.25 2.67
C LYS A 51 8.59 4.91 4.02
N ALA A 52 7.75 3.88 4.09
CA ALA A 52 7.13 3.40 5.32
C ALA A 52 8.02 2.41 6.11
N GLY A 53 9.21 2.05 5.62
CA GLY A 53 10.14 1.15 6.31
C GLY A 53 9.74 -0.33 6.28
N VAL A 54 8.90 -0.74 5.32
CA VAL A 54 8.47 -2.13 5.13
C VAL A 54 9.22 -2.70 3.93
N GLU A 55 10.28 -3.47 4.20
CA GLU A 55 11.06 -4.22 3.20
C GLU A 55 10.86 -5.74 3.36
#